data_AF-A0A971R2E6-F1
#
_entry.id   AF-A0A971R2E6-F1
#
_cell.length_a   1.000
_cell.length_b   1.000
_cell.length_c   1.000
_cell.angle_alpha   90.00
_cell.angle_beta   90.00
_cell.angle_gamma   90.00
#
_symmetry.space_group_name_H-M   'P 1'
#
loop_
_entity.id
_entity.type
_entity.pdbx_description
1 polymer ?
#
loop_
_entity_poly.entity_id
_entity_poly.type
_entity_poly.pdbx_seq_one_letter_code
_entity_poly.pdbx_strand_id
1 'polypeptide(L)'
;MGFEGAVNDRSKKKVFLIALFFSVVLSYIFTSMILWTTESRFLTVSRYSKVMRHREAIEGRSFAPDQYRFGSYYLVEYIFKHIPLRWYDVFNDIIAEGLDPKGWSEGTQESVELFFPEEDRAMIIQEIESAIDGIIDSFSPNNLLLKNMLKAAIDSFGWQEYVNDIEKTTMLIGSNIPGELKVLIEKDSAESALVNGYVTFRFFFTVTTLLLVFLLCSQFADPLTSLLGMSLFAALLPLVAQDFMQAETMLSATVFVGFLVALLKNKSYLLLLLLVLLGCTARTDQILFAGVIHLLYKGPGAIKSRKWFSLLAGLSLVLIPLAATLLLSEVIYVGSEYYLDFFQFEHNLSHPWAWVYPLIFLAIPLAFSPKIRDIDFFRRTWLWIPPFIAMNYLVARPAEVRLLLPVLLYSVPFVVAGTKEAVCHFDDGKDRKGGGS
;
A
#
# COMPACT_ATOMS: atom_id res chain seq x y z
N MET A 1 34.26 -15.41 13.87
CA MET A 1 34.84 -16.40 12.94
C MET A 1 34.07 -16.29 11.64
N GLY A 2 34.69 -15.68 10.63
CA GLY A 2 34.07 -15.49 9.32
C GLY A 2 34.28 -16.73 8.46
N PHE A 3 33.20 -17.42 8.09
CA PHE A 3 33.25 -18.37 6.99
C PHE A 3 33.25 -17.58 5.68
N GLU A 4 34.43 -17.11 5.27
CA GLU A 4 34.70 -16.79 3.87
C GLU A 4 34.87 -18.10 3.09
N GLY A 5 33.76 -18.81 2.90
CA GLY A 5 33.66 -19.78 1.82
C GLY A 5 33.60 -19.00 0.51
N ALA A 6 34.59 -19.18 -0.36
CA ALA A 6 34.69 -18.56 -1.68
C ALA A 6 33.51 -18.97 -2.58
N VAL A 7 32.35 -18.36 -2.38
CA VAL A 7 31.25 -18.41 -3.33
C VAL A 7 31.72 -17.65 -4.56
N ASN A 8 32.06 -18.40 -5.61
CA ASN A 8 32.47 -17.93 -6.93
C ASN A 8 31.62 -16.70 -7.35
N ASP A 9 32.23 -15.64 -7.86
CA ASP A 9 31.55 -14.37 -8.21
C ASP A 9 30.35 -14.61 -9.16
N ARG A 10 30.47 -15.66 -10.00
CA ARG A 10 29.41 -16.16 -10.87
C ARG A 10 28.17 -16.65 -10.10
N SER A 11 28.36 -17.28 -8.94
CA SER A 11 27.28 -17.74 -8.06
C SER A 11 26.58 -16.57 -7.34
N LYS A 12 27.33 -15.54 -6.92
CA LYS A 12 26.72 -14.33 -6.33
C LYS A 12 25.84 -13.59 -7.35
N LYS A 13 26.32 -13.44 -8.59
CA LYS A 13 25.54 -12.85 -9.70
C LYS A 13 24.28 -13.66 -10.01
N LYS A 14 24.36 -15.00 -10.02
CA LYS A 14 23.20 -15.87 -10.21
C LYS A 14 22.14 -15.68 -9.12
N VAL A 15 22.53 -15.67 -7.84
CA VAL A 15 21.56 -15.47 -6.75
C VAL A 15 20.93 -14.09 -6.80
N PHE A 16 21.70 -13.04 -7.14
CA PHE A 16 21.15 -11.71 -7.31
C PHE A 16 20.13 -11.64 -8.47
N LEU A 17 20.42 -12.29 -9.61
CA LEU A 17 19.47 -12.39 -10.72
C LEU A 17 18.19 -13.14 -10.32
N ILE A 18 18.31 -14.20 -9.53
CA ILE A 18 17.16 -14.92 -8.97
C ILE A 18 16.36 -13.99 -8.06
N ALA A 19 17.01 -13.25 -7.17
CA ALA A 19 16.34 -12.29 -6.29
C ALA A 19 15.62 -11.20 -7.09
N LEU A 20 16.23 -10.68 -8.16
CA LEU A 20 15.62 -9.72 -9.07
C LEU A 20 14.38 -10.30 -9.75
N PHE A 21 14.51 -11.47 -10.38
CA PHE A 21 13.38 -12.14 -11.02
C PHE A 21 12.23 -12.37 -10.02
N PHE A 22 12.55 -12.89 -8.84
CA PHE A 22 11.57 -13.18 -7.81
C PHE A 22 10.89 -11.90 -7.29
N SER A 23 11.65 -10.81 -7.12
CA SER A 23 11.11 -9.51 -6.72
C SER A 23 10.13 -8.95 -7.75
N VAL A 24 10.42 -9.10 -9.05
CA VAL A 24 9.53 -8.67 -10.14
C VAL A 24 8.24 -9.49 -10.15
N VAL A 25 8.35 -10.82 -10.09
CA VAL A 25 7.19 -11.71 -10.11
C VAL A 25 6.30 -11.49 -8.89
N LEU A 26 6.87 -11.46 -7.68
CA LEU A 26 6.09 -11.23 -6.45
C LEU A 26 5.43 -9.85 -6.45
N SER A 27 6.14 -8.82 -6.91
CA SER A 27 5.57 -7.47 -7.00
C SER A 27 4.44 -7.43 -8.01
N TYR A 28 4.56 -8.12 -9.16
CA TYR A 28 3.49 -8.18 -10.16
C TYR A 28 2.24 -8.86 -9.61
N ILE A 29 2.40 -10.03 -8.96
CA ILE A 29 1.30 -10.76 -8.32
C ILE A 29 0.62 -9.86 -7.29
N PHE A 30 1.41 -9.25 -6.41
CA PHE A 30 0.90 -8.38 -5.35
C PHE A 30 0.18 -7.15 -5.89
N THR A 31 0.77 -6.42 -6.85
CA THR A 31 0.14 -5.25 -7.47
C THR A 31 -1.16 -5.63 -8.17
N SER A 32 -1.19 -6.77 -8.88
CA SER A 32 -2.40 -7.27 -9.55
C SER A 32 -3.49 -7.67 -8.54
N MET A 33 -3.13 -8.36 -7.45
CA MET A 33 -4.08 -8.71 -6.39
C MET A 33 -4.71 -7.49 -5.74
N ILE A 34 -3.95 -6.42 -5.51
CA ILE A 34 -4.51 -5.20 -4.92
C ILE A 34 -5.43 -4.49 -5.92
N LEU A 35 -5.04 -4.42 -7.20
CA LEU A 35 -5.92 -3.90 -8.23
C LEU A 35 -7.27 -4.60 -8.22
N TRP A 36 -7.26 -5.94 -8.28
CA TRP A 36 -8.49 -6.73 -8.32
C TRP A 36 -9.34 -6.64 -7.06
N THR A 37 -8.72 -6.50 -5.88
CA THR A 37 -9.46 -6.51 -4.61
C THR A 37 -9.91 -5.12 -4.16
N THR A 38 -9.20 -4.05 -4.56
CA THR A 38 -9.42 -2.70 -4.02
C THR A 38 -9.89 -1.71 -5.07
N GLU A 39 -9.19 -1.59 -6.21
CA GLU A 39 -9.56 -0.64 -7.27
C GLU A 39 -10.72 -1.21 -8.10
N SER A 40 -10.64 -2.45 -8.57
CA SER A 40 -11.66 -3.05 -9.43
C SER A 40 -13.01 -3.30 -8.74
N ARG A 41 -13.05 -3.48 -7.42
CA ARG A 41 -14.32 -3.76 -6.70
C ARG A 41 -15.09 -2.51 -6.28
N PHE A 42 -14.39 -1.40 -6.02
CA PHE A 42 -14.97 -0.11 -5.62
C PHE A 42 -14.84 0.94 -6.74
N LEU A 43 -14.81 0.46 -7.98
CA LEU A 43 -14.24 1.03 -9.20
C LEU A 43 -14.37 2.55 -9.34
N THR A 44 -15.59 3.08 -9.29
CA THR A 44 -15.80 4.51 -9.58
C THR A 44 -15.41 5.40 -8.40
N VAL A 45 -15.77 5.02 -7.17
CA VAL A 45 -15.53 5.86 -5.98
C VAL A 45 -14.04 5.88 -5.64
N SER A 46 -13.36 4.74 -5.69
CA SER A 46 -11.94 4.64 -5.40
C SER A 46 -11.11 5.45 -6.41
N ARG A 47 -11.33 5.26 -7.72
CA ARG A 47 -10.67 6.02 -8.78
C ARG A 47 -10.96 7.52 -8.67
N TYR A 48 -12.22 7.90 -8.47
CA TYR A 48 -12.61 9.30 -8.27
C TYR A 48 -11.86 9.93 -7.10
N SER A 49 -11.93 9.33 -5.90
CA SER A 49 -11.26 9.86 -4.71
C SER A 49 -9.75 9.98 -4.91
N LYS A 50 -9.12 9.04 -5.63
CA LYS A 50 -7.69 9.08 -5.91
C LYS A 50 -7.33 10.23 -6.86
N VAL A 51 -8.07 10.39 -7.95
CA VAL A 51 -7.84 11.48 -8.92
C VAL A 51 -8.04 12.84 -8.24
N MET A 52 -9.10 12.99 -7.44
CA MET A 52 -9.38 14.25 -6.75
C MET A 52 -8.33 14.57 -5.69
N ARG A 53 -7.97 13.63 -4.82
CA ARG A 53 -6.88 13.83 -3.85
C ARG A 53 -5.56 14.17 -4.52
N HIS A 54 -5.27 13.55 -5.67
CA HIS A 54 -4.07 13.88 -6.42
C HIS A 54 -4.09 15.33 -6.91
N ARG A 55 -5.20 15.77 -7.53
CA ARG A 55 -5.35 17.15 -8.00
C ARG A 55 -5.20 18.14 -6.86
N GLU A 56 -5.91 17.92 -5.75
CA GLU A 56 -5.81 18.76 -4.55
C GLU A 56 -4.37 18.83 -4.03
N ALA A 57 -3.65 17.71 -3.97
CA ALA A 57 -2.27 17.67 -3.48
C ALA A 57 -1.30 18.43 -4.40
N ILE A 58 -1.45 18.29 -5.72
CA ILE A 58 -0.64 19.02 -6.71
C ILE A 58 -0.96 20.52 -6.70
N GLU A 59 -2.22 20.90 -6.50
CA GLU A 59 -2.66 22.29 -6.38
C GLU A 59 -2.31 22.93 -5.03
N GLY A 60 -1.83 22.15 -4.06
CA GLY A 60 -1.48 22.66 -2.72
C GLY A 60 -2.70 22.89 -1.82
N ARG A 61 -3.82 22.23 -2.10
CA ARG A 61 -5.12 22.38 -1.42
C ARG A 61 -5.52 21.15 -0.59
N SER A 62 -4.67 20.13 -0.52
CA SER A 62 -4.95 18.91 0.23
C SER A 62 -4.81 19.14 1.74
N PHE A 63 -5.45 18.24 2.48
CA PHE A 63 -5.38 18.13 3.93
C PHE A 63 -4.05 17.52 4.40
N ALA A 64 -3.65 17.80 5.63
CA ALA A 64 -2.54 17.14 6.28
C ALA A 64 -2.96 15.75 6.82
N PRO A 65 -2.07 14.74 6.81
CA PRO A 65 -0.68 14.79 6.36
C PRO A 65 -0.43 14.64 4.85
N ASP A 66 -1.43 14.38 4.01
CA ASP A 66 -1.20 14.15 2.56
C ASP A 66 -0.44 15.30 1.89
N GLN A 67 -0.78 16.54 2.24
CA GLN A 67 -0.09 17.72 1.74
C GLN A 67 1.40 17.77 2.15
N TYR A 68 1.74 17.20 3.30
CA TYR A 68 3.13 17.11 3.78
C TYR A 68 3.87 15.92 3.18
N ARG A 69 3.16 14.98 2.54
CA ARG A 69 3.68 13.76 1.91
C ARG A 69 3.58 13.83 0.38
N PHE A 70 4.12 14.92 -0.17
CA PHE A 70 3.94 15.30 -1.57
C PHE A 70 4.76 14.48 -2.58
N GLY A 71 5.86 13.83 -2.17
CA GLY A 71 6.83 13.23 -3.10
C GLY A 71 6.24 12.16 -4.03
N SER A 72 5.32 11.34 -3.54
CA SER A 72 4.62 10.33 -4.34
C SER A 72 3.74 10.97 -5.43
N TYR A 73 3.03 12.04 -5.10
CA TYR A 73 2.17 12.78 -6.04
C TYR A 73 2.99 13.33 -7.20
N TYR A 74 4.11 14.02 -6.93
CA TYR A 74 4.97 14.57 -7.98
C TYR A 74 5.62 13.49 -8.85
N LEU A 75 6.07 12.38 -8.26
CA LEU A 75 6.63 11.26 -9.02
C LEU A 75 5.58 10.66 -9.97
N VAL A 76 4.33 10.53 -9.53
CA VAL A 76 3.26 10.04 -10.40
C VAL A 76 2.91 11.06 -11.48
N GLU A 77 2.77 12.32 -11.10
CA GLU A 77 2.34 13.40 -11.99
C GLU A 77 3.31 13.63 -13.15
N TYR A 78 4.62 13.54 -12.90
CA TYR A 78 5.64 13.89 -13.90
C TYR A 78 6.39 12.69 -14.48
N ILE A 79 6.27 11.50 -13.90
CA ILE A 79 7.01 10.31 -14.35
C ILE A 79 6.07 9.14 -14.60
N PHE A 80 5.45 8.60 -13.56
CA PHE A 80 4.83 7.27 -13.67
C PHE A 80 3.55 7.24 -14.51
N LYS A 81 2.75 8.32 -14.54
CA LYS A 81 1.55 8.38 -15.41
C LYS A 81 1.88 8.30 -16.90
N HIS A 82 3.11 8.63 -17.28
CA HIS A 82 3.59 8.60 -18.66
C HIS A 82 4.21 7.27 -19.08
N ILE A 83 4.33 6.30 -18.16
CA ILE A 83 4.82 4.96 -18.47
C ILE A 83 3.65 4.11 -18.97
N PRO A 84 3.65 3.63 -20.23
CA PRO A 84 2.52 2.94 -20.83
C PRO A 84 2.48 1.45 -20.43
N LEU A 85 2.47 1.17 -19.12
CA LEU A 85 2.37 -0.17 -18.58
C LEU A 85 0.89 -0.45 -18.30
N ARG A 86 0.23 -1.23 -19.17
CA ARG A 86 -1.20 -1.55 -19.02
C ARG A 86 -1.37 -2.67 -18.01
N TRP A 87 -2.05 -2.36 -16.91
CA TRP A 87 -2.40 -3.35 -15.89
C TRP A 87 -3.74 -4.00 -16.24
N TYR A 88 -3.87 -5.29 -15.93
CA TYR A 88 -5.06 -6.06 -16.22
C TYR A 88 -6.17 -5.77 -15.20
N ASP A 89 -7.19 -5.01 -15.61
CA ASP A 89 -8.33 -4.58 -14.79
C ASP A 89 -9.65 -5.00 -15.45
N VAL A 90 -10.01 -6.27 -15.25
CA VAL A 90 -11.18 -6.92 -15.88
C VAL A 90 -12.48 -6.18 -15.62
N PHE A 91 -12.68 -5.68 -14.41
CA PHE A 91 -13.94 -5.03 -14.06
C PHE A 91 -14.06 -3.66 -14.73
N ASN A 92 -12.96 -2.90 -14.82
CA ASN A 92 -13.00 -1.64 -15.58
C ASN A 92 -13.17 -1.91 -17.07
N ASP A 93 -12.60 -2.99 -17.59
CA ASP A 93 -12.78 -3.40 -18.98
C ASP A 93 -14.24 -3.74 -19.27
N ILE A 94 -14.88 -4.58 -18.44
CA ILE A 94 -16.31 -4.93 -18.55
C ILE A 94 -17.21 -3.70 -18.45
N ILE A 95 -16.96 -2.81 -17.48
CA ILE A 95 -17.75 -1.59 -17.31
C ILE A 95 -17.54 -0.64 -18.50
N ALA A 96 -16.30 -0.43 -18.96
CA ALA A 96 -16.02 0.41 -20.11
C ALA A 96 -16.69 -0.12 -21.39
N GLU A 97 -16.67 -1.43 -21.60
CA GLU A 97 -17.31 -2.10 -22.74
C GLU A 97 -18.83 -2.05 -22.65
N GLY A 98 -19.41 -2.32 -21.48
CA GLY A 98 -20.87 -2.29 -21.28
C GLY A 98 -21.46 -0.88 -21.39
N LEU A 99 -20.69 0.15 -21.05
CA LEU A 99 -21.12 1.56 -21.18
C LEU A 99 -20.86 2.16 -22.57
N ASP A 100 -20.13 1.46 -23.46
CA ASP A 100 -19.91 1.88 -24.85
C ASP A 100 -20.96 1.25 -25.78
N PRO A 101 -21.75 2.04 -26.52
CA PRO A 101 -22.69 1.55 -27.53
C PRO A 101 -22.09 0.62 -28.59
N LYS A 102 -20.77 0.64 -28.77
CA LYS A 102 -20.04 -0.21 -29.73
C LYS A 102 -19.26 -1.35 -29.05
N GLY A 103 -19.25 -1.40 -27.73
CA GLY A 103 -18.47 -2.34 -26.92
C GLY A 103 -19.23 -3.60 -26.49
N TRP A 104 -20.52 -3.69 -26.80
CA TRP A 104 -21.35 -4.83 -26.39
C TRP A 104 -20.95 -6.11 -27.14
N SER A 105 -20.37 -7.07 -26.42
CA SER A 105 -19.95 -8.38 -26.94
C SER A 105 -20.82 -9.50 -26.36
N GLU A 106 -20.88 -10.66 -27.04
CA GLU A 106 -21.55 -11.86 -26.50
C GLU A 106 -21.06 -12.20 -25.08
N GLY A 107 -19.75 -12.08 -24.83
CA GLY A 107 -19.20 -12.34 -23.50
C GLY A 107 -19.62 -11.33 -22.43
N THR A 108 -19.81 -10.06 -22.82
CA THR A 108 -20.33 -9.00 -21.93
C THR A 108 -21.80 -9.31 -21.58
N GLN A 109 -22.59 -9.70 -22.57
CA GLN A 109 -23.99 -10.08 -22.38
C GLN A 109 -24.12 -11.27 -21.43
N GLU A 110 -23.41 -12.38 -21.69
CA GLU A 110 -23.42 -13.57 -20.83
C GLU A 110 -23.02 -13.22 -19.39
N SER A 111 -21.99 -12.39 -19.21
CA SER A 111 -21.51 -11.98 -17.88
C SER A 111 -22.56 -11.17 -17.13
N VAL A 112 -23.22 -10.23 -17.79
CA VAL A 112 -24.22 -9.36 -17.17
C VAL A 112 -25.52 -10.12 -16.88
N GLU A 113 -25.93 -11.05 -17.75
CA GLU A 113 -27.07 -11.95 -17.52
C GLU A 113 -26.87 -12.87 -16.30
N LEU A 114 -25.63 -13.27 -15.99
CA LEU A 114 -25.31 -14.01 -14.77
C LEU A 114 -25.47 -13.16 -13.50
N PHE A 115 -25.21 -11.87 -13.56
CA PHE A 115 -25.39 -10.96 -12.42
C PHE A 115 -26.84 -10.52 -12.23
N PHE A 116 -27.64 -10.52 -13.30
CA PHE A 116 -29.07 -10.21 -13.27
C PHE A 116 -29.87 -11.26 -14.04
N PRO A 117 -30.09 -12.47 -13.46
CA PRO A 117 -30.86 -13.54 -14.10
C PRO A 117 -32.31 -13.13 -14.41
N GLU A 118 -32.94 -13.83 -15.36
CA GLU A 118 -34.35 -13.59 -15.72
C GLU A 118 -35.31 -13.64 -14.53
N GLU A 119 -35.09 -14.57 -13.60
CA GLU A 119 -35.91 -14.71 -12.40
C GLU A 119 -35.84 -13.48 -11.50
N ASP A 120 -34.63 -12.94 -11.29
CA ASP A 120 -34.43 -11.73 -10.48
C ASP A 120 -35.01 -10.50 -11.19
N ARG A 121 -34.89 -10.40 -12.52
CA ARG A 121 -35.50 -9.32 -13.32
C ARG A 121 -37.03 -9.36 -13.21
N ALA A 122 -37.63 -10.54 -13.29
CA ALA A 122 -39.07 -10.70 -13.12
C ALA A 122 -39.54 -10.31 -11.71
N MET A 123 -38.75 -10.65 -10.68
CA MET A 123 -39.01 -10.24 -9.29
C MET A 123 -38.96 -8.72 -9.13
N ILE A 124 -37.94 -8.06 -9.69
CA ILE A 124 -37.81 -6.59 -9.67
C ILE A 124 -39.00 -5.93 -10.36
N ILE A 125 -39.42 -6.44 -11.52
CA ILE A 125 -40.62 -5.93 -12.22
C ILE A 125 -41.85 -6.03 -11.31
N GLN A 126 -42.05 -7.18 -10.67
CA GLN A 126 -43.19 -7.40 -9.78
C GLN A 126 -43.17 -6.46 -8.55
N GLU A 127 -42.00 -6.22 -7.96
CA GLU A 127 -41.84 -5.29 -6.84
C GLU A 127 -42.13 -3.84 -7.25
N ILE A 128 -41.62 -3.41 -8.41
CA ILE A 128 -41.90 -2.07 -8.95
C ILE A 128 -43.39 -1.92 -9.28
N GLU A 129 -44.01 -2.93 -9.91
CA GLU A 129 -45.46 -2.94 -10.18
C GLU A 129 -46.26 -2.82 -8.89
N SER A 130 -45.90 -3.58 -7.86
CA SER A 130 -46.58 -3.52 -6.55
C SER A 130 -46.42 -2.15 -5.88
N ALA A 131 -45.24 -1.52 -6.00
CA ALA A 131 -45.01 -0.17 -5.48
C ALA A 131 -45.82 0.88 -6.24
N ILE A 132 -45.88 0.79 -7.58
CA ILE A 132 -46.71 1.67 -8.42
C ILE A 132 -48.18 1.51 -8.05
N ASP A 133 -48.67 0.27 -7.94
CA ASP A 133 -50.06 -0.02 -7.57
C ASP A 133 -50.38 0.55 -6.18
N GLY A 134 -49.48 0.39 -5.20
CA GLY A 134 -49.63 0.97 -3.86
C GLY A 134 -49.68 2.51 -3.87
N ILE A 135 -48.85 3.17 -4.68
CA ILE A 135 -48.84 4.63 -4.83
C ILE A 135 -50.14 5.11 -5.48
N ILE A 136 -50.57 4.48 -6.58
CA ILE A 136 -51.82 4.81 -7.27
C ILE A 136 -53.02 4.60 -6.34
N ASP A 137 -53.04 3.50 -5.60
CA ASP A 137 -54.08 3.18 -4.62
C ASP A 137 -54.16 4.22 -3.51
N SER A 138 -53.02 4.73 -3.04
CA SER A 138 -52.97 5.78 -2.03
C SER A 138 -53.50 7.14 -2.54
N PHE A 139 -53.27 7.44 -3.82
CA PHE A 139 -53.66 8.70 -4.44
C PHE A 139 -55.14 8.73 -4.84
N SER A 140 -55.71 7.60 -5.25
CA SER A 140 -57.12 7.52 -5.63
C SER A 140 -57.78 6.19 -5.25
N PRO A 141 -58.08 5.96 -3.95
CA PRO A 141 -58.47 4.64 -3.44
C PRO A 141 -59.71 4.04 -4.12
N ASN A 142 -60.67 4.89 -4.53
CA ASN A 142 -62.01 4.49 -4.96
C ASN A 142 -62.31 4.78 -6.44
N ASN A 143 -61.37 5.32 -7.23
CA ASN A 143 -61.63 5.67 -8.64
C ASN A 143 -60.91 4.72 -9.60
N LEU A 144 -61.58 3.62 -9.94
CA LEU A 144 -61.03 2.56 -10.80
C LEU A 144 -60.60 3.08 -12.18
N LEU A 145 -61.32 4.07 -12.73
CA LEU A 145 -61.05 4.62 -14.06
C LEU A 145 -59.77 5.46 -14.04
N LEU A 146 -59.58 6.29 -13.00
CA LEU A 146 -58.35 7.06 -12.82
C LEU A 146 -57.16 6.14 -12.52
N LYS A 147 -57.33 5.08 -11.72
CA LYS A 147 -56.27 4.08 -11.48
C LYS A 147 -55.80 3.42 -12.77
N ASN A 148 -56.74 2.93 -13.57
CA ASN A 148 -56.43 2.28 -14.85
C ASN A 148 -55.78 3.25 -15.85
N MET A 149 -56.22 4.51 -15.88
CA MET A 149 -55.58 5.54 -16.72
C MET A 149 -54.16 5.85 -16.27
N LEU A 150 -53.92 5.99 -14.95
CA LEU A 150 -52.58 6.24 -14.40
C LEU A 150 -51.65 5.06 -14.64
N LYS A 151 -52.13 3.83 -14.44
CA LYS A 151 -51.37 2.61 -14.70
C LYS A 151 -51.00 2.50 -16.18
N ALA A 152 -51.98 2.66 -17.08
CA ALA A 152 -51.73 2.66 -18.53
C ALA A 152 -50.79 3.78 -18.98
N ALA A 153 -50.86 4.97 -18.36
CA ALA A 153 -49.93 6.06 -18.63
C ALA A 153 -48.51 5.72 -18.16
N ILE A 154 -48.35 5.11 -16.98
CA ILE A 154 -47.05 4.67 -16.45
C ILE A 154 -46.46 3.55 -17.33
N ASP A 155 -47.27 2.56 -17.72
CA ASP A 155 -46.85 1.47 -18.60
C ASP A 155 -46.49 1.98 -20.00
N SER A 156 -47.12 3.07 -20.48
CA SER A 156 -46.78 3.67 -21.77
C SER A 156 -45.34 4.24 -21.84
N PHE A 157 -44.68 4.45 -20.70
CA PHE A 157 -43.25 4.79 -20.67
C PHE A 157 -42.33 3.60 -20.95
N GLY A 158 -42.86 2.37 -21.01
CA GLY A 158 -42.10 1.16 -21.33
C GLY A 158 -41.04 0.81 -20.28
N TRP A 159 -41.30 1.14 -19.01
CA TRP A 159 -40.30 1.01 -17.94
C TRP A 159 -39.85 -0.46 -17.74
N GLN A 160 -40.74 -1.43 -17.98
CA GLN A 160 -40.43 -2.86 -17.89
C GLN A 160 -39.37 -3.30 -18.90
N GLU A 161 -39.31 -2.68 -20.09
CA GLU A 161 -38.28 -2.98 -21.08
C GLU A 161 -36.88 -2.63 -20.56
N TYR A 162 -36.74 -1.59 -19.75
CA TYR A 162 -35.46 -1.24 -19.14
C TYR A 162 -35.07 -2.22 -18.01
N VAL A 163 -36.00 -2.97 -17.45
CA VAL A 163 -35.65 -4.03 -16.48
C VAL A 163 -35.29 -5.33 -17.22
N ASN A 164 -35.97 -5.62 -18.32
CA ASN A 164 -35.77 -6.86 -19.09
C ASN A 164 -34.60 -6.81 -20.09
N ASP A 165 -34.38 -5.68 -20.74
CA ASP A 165 -33.31 -5.46 -21.71
C ASP A 165 -32.12 -4.78 -21.04
N ILE A 166 -31.19 -5.60 -20.57
CA ILE A 166 -30.03 -5.12 -19.82
C ILE A 166 -29.07 -4.32 -20.72
N GLU A 167 -29.00 -4.65 -22.02
CA GLU A 167 -28.19 -3.90 -22.99
C GLU A 167 -28.72 -2.47 -23.08
N LYS A 168 -30.01 -2.31 -23.37
CA LYS A 168 -30.68 -1.00 -23.48
C LYS A 168 -30.52 -0.17 -22.21
N THR A 169 -30.58 -0.80 -21.04
CA THR A 169 -30.41 -0.12 -19.75
C THR A 169 -28.97 0.26 -19.47
N THR A 170 -28.02 -0.60 -19.77
CA THR A 170 -26.60 -0.29 -19.59
C THR A 170 -26.17 0.83 -20.54
N MET A 171 -26.67 0.83 -21.79
CA MET A 171 -26.49 1.93 -22.74
C MET A 171 -27.12 3.24 -22.24
N LEU A 172 -28.34 3.19 -21.69
CA LEU A 172 -29.00 4.37 -21.12
C LEU A 172 -28.17 4.93 -19.97
N ILE A 173 -27.68 4.08 -19.08
CA ILE A 173 -26.76 4.47 -18.00
C ILE A 173 -25.50 5.11 -18.59
N GLY A 174 -24.81 4.45 -19.52
CA GLY A 174 -23.59 4.95 -20.17
C GLY A 174 -23.77 6.32 -20.85
N SER A 175 -24.92 6.53 -21.48
CA SER A 175 -25.25 7.81 -22.13
C SER A 175 -25.55 8.96 -21.16
N ASN A 176 -25.97 8.64 -19.93
CA ASN A 176 -26.36 9.64 -18.92
C ASN A 176 -25.35 9.78 -17.77
N ILE A 177 -24.27 8.98 -17.74
CA ILE A 177 -23.20 9.15 -16.76
C ILE A 177 -22.56 10.55 -16.96
N PRO A 178 -22.41 11.34 -15.88
CA PRO A 178 -21.70 12.62 -15.94
C PRO A 178 -20.31 12.47 -16.56
N GLY A 179 -19.93 13.41 -17.45
CA GLY A 179 -18.65 13.35 -18.16
C GLY A 179 -17.43 13.22 -17.23
N GLU A 180 -17.48 13.85 -16.05
CA GLU A 180 -16.44 13.75 -15.01
C GLU A 180 -16.23 12.34 -14.46
N LEU A 181 -17.27 11.50 -14.44
CA LEU A 181 -17.17 10.10 -14.06
C LEU A 181 -16.81 9.22 -15.26
N LYS A 182 -17.29 9.58 -16.45
CA LYS A 182 -17.00 8.84 -17.69
C LYS A 182 -15.50 8.77 -17.98
N VAL A 183 -14.80 9.89 -17.81
CA VAL A 183 -13.33 9.94 -18.00
C VAL A 183 -12.55 9.03 -17.03
N LEU A 184 -13.12 8.62 -15.89
CA LEU A 184 -12.44 7.70 -14.96
C LEU A 184 -12.45 6.24 -15.45
N ILE A 185 -13.39 5.92 -16.35
CA ILE A 185 -13.65 4.59 -16.89
C ILE A 185 -12.93 4.43 -18.24
N GLU A 186 -12.93 5.50 -19.05
CA GLU A 186 -12.26 5.54 -20.35
C GLU A 186 -10.75 5.23 -20.26
N LYS A 187 -10.30 4.23 -21.01
CA LYS A 187 -8.93 3.69 -20.88
C LYS A 187 -7.84 4.70 -21.27
N ASP A 188 -8.12 5.57 -22.25
CA ASP A 188 -7.16 6.51 -22.82
C ASP A 188 -7.28 7.94 -22.24
N SER A 189 -8.04 8.11 -21.15
CA SER A 189 -8.17 9.41 -20.47
C SER A 189 -6.92 9.77 -19.66
N ALA A 190 -6.76 11.05 -19.36
CA ALA A 190 -5.69 11.54 -18.48
C ALA A 190 -5.85 11.02 -17.05
N GLU A 191 -7.08 10.87 -16.58
CA GLU A 191 -7.45 10.36 -15.26
C GLU A 191 -7.13 8.87 -15.12
N SER A 192 -7.40 8.08 -16.16
CA SER A 192 -7.03 6.67 -16.20
C SER A 192 -5.51 6.50 -16.25
N ALA A 193 -4.81 7.32 -17.05
CA ALA A 193 -3.35 7.36 -17.06
C ALA A 193 -2.76 7.70 -15.68
N LEU A 194 -3.40 8.61 -14.93
CA LEU A 194 -3.00 8.96 -13.57
C LEU A 194 -3.15 7.76 -12.60
N VAL A 195 -4.32 7.11 -12.60
CA VAL A 195 -4.55 5.90 -11.80
C VAL A 195 -3.51 4.84 -12.14
N ASN A 196 -3.30 4.58 -13.42
CA ASN A 196 -2.30 3.65 -13.95
C ASN A 196 -0.86 4.00 -13.49
N GLY A 197 -0.56 5.29 -13.42
CA GLY A 197 0.70 5.81 -12.88
C GLY A 197 0.91 5.42 -11.43
N TYR A 198 -0.12 5.50 -10.58
CA TYR A 198 -0.05 5.05 -9.19
C TYR A 198 0.19 3.54 -9.05
N VAL A 199 -0.42 2.74 -9.93
CA VAL A 199 -0.18 1.29 -9.96
C VAL A 199 1.28 1.00 -10.30
N THR A 200 1.78 1.63 -11.35
CA THR A 200 3.15 1.45 -11.85
C THR A 200 4.17 1.93 -10.83
N PHE A 201 3.90 3.06 -10.17
CA PHE A 201 4.68 3.57 -9.05
C PHE A 201 4.82 2.52 -7.94
N ARG A 202 3.69 1.93 -7.50
CA ARG A 202 3.68 0.93 -6.43
C ARG A 202 4.49 -0.30 -6.84
N PHE A 203 4.24 -0.84 -8.02
CA PHE A 203 5.00 -1.96 -8.55
C PHE A 203 6.51 -1.71 -8.51
N PHE A 204 6.97 -0.57 -9.04
CA PHE A 204 8.38 -0.21 -9.06
C PHE A 204 9.01 -0.14 -7.66
N PHE A 205 8.34 0.52 -6.71
CA PHE A 205 8.86 0.64 -5.35
C PHE A 205 8.75 -0.68 -4.56
N THR A 206 7.78 -1.55 -4.86
CA THR A 206 7.73 -2.90 -4.27
C THR A 206 8.89 -3.76 -4.75
N VAL A 207 9.20 -3.76 -6.06
CA VAL A 207 10.38 -4.46 -6.61
C VAL A 207 11.65 -3.97 -5.90
N THR A 208 11.81 -2.65 -5.84
CA THR A 208 12.99 -2.03 -5.23
C THR A 208 13.10 -2.34 -3.74
N THR A 209 11.98 -2.29 -2.99
CA THR A 209 11.96 -2.64 -1.56
C THR A 209 12.36 -4.09 -1.34
N LEU A 210 11.81 -5.03 -2.11
CA LEU A 210 12.14 -6.46 -1.98
C LEU A 210 13.62 -6.73 -2.24
N LEU A 211 14.18 -6.10 -3.26
CA LEU A 211 15.62 -6.15 -3.54
C LEU A 211 16.46 -5.57 -2.41
N LEU A 212 16.05 -4.44 -1.83
CA LEU A 212 16.74 -3.83 -0.71
C LEU A 212 16.64 -4.68 0.56
N VAL A 213 15.51 -5.34 0.81
CA VAL A 213 15.34 -6.29 1.92
C VAL A 213 16.28 -7.48 1.74
N PHE A 214 16.37 -8.04 0.53
CA PHE A 214 17.35 -9.08 0.21
C PHE A 214 18.79 -8.60 0.49
N LEU A 215 19.14 -7.39 0.04
CA LEU A 215 20.46 -6.81 0.29
C LEU A 215 20.72 -6.52 1.77
N LEU A 216 19.70 -6.14 2.53
CA LEU A 216 19.79 -5.93 3.98
C LEU A 216 20.06 -7.27 4.69
N CYS A 217 19.29 -8.31 4.39
CA CYS A 217 19.48 -9.66 4.94
C CYS A 217 20.86 -10.23 4.60
N SER A 218 21.37 -9.95 3.39
CA SER A 218 22.70 -10.41 2.95
C SER A 218 23.87 -9.84 3.75
N GLN A 219 23.64 -8.81 4.58
CA GLN A 219 24.65 -8.31 5.53
C GLN A 219 24.80 -9.22 6.76
N PHE A 220 23.83 -10.08 7.03
CA PHE A 220 23.75 -10.88 8.26
C PHE A 220 23.61 -12.40 7.99
N ALA A 221 23.19 -12.79 6.79
CA ALA A 221 22.94 -14.16 6.42
C ALA A 221 23.51 -14.49 5.03
N ASP A 222 23.64 -15.77 4.71
CA ASP A 222 24.04 -16.23 3.38
C ASP A 222 22.99 -15.91 2.31
N PRO A 223 23.33 -15.96 1.01
CA PRO A 223 22.43 -15.53 -0.06
C PRO A 223 21.11 -16.32 -0.15
N LEU A 224 21.10 -17.61 0.15
CA LEU A 224 19.87 -18.42 0.12
C LEU A 224 18.95 -18.03 1.28
N THR A 225 19.51 -17.91 2.47
CA THR A 225 18.76 -17.46 3.65
C THR A 225 18.26 -16.01 3.47
N SER A 226 18.98 -15.18 2.72
CA SER A 226 18.53 -13.81 2.40
C SER A 226 17.30 -13.77 1.50
N LEU A 227 17.08 -14.79 0.65
CA LEU A 227 15.83 -14.93 -0.12
C LEU A 227 14.63 -15.18 0.80
N LEU A 228 14.81 -15.93 1.91
CA LEU A 228 13.74 -16.14 2.89
C LEU A 228 13.29 -14.82 3.52
N GLY A 229 14.21 -13.88 3.77
CA GLY A 229 13.86 -12.55 4.28
C GLY A 229 12.99 -11.76 3.33
N MET A 230 13.31 -11.82 2.04
CA MET A 230 12.47 -11.22 0.99
C MET A 230 11.09 -11.87 0.94
N SER A 231 10.99 -13.20 1.00
CA SER A 231 9.71 -13.93 1.02
C SER A 231 8.88 -13.61 2.26
N LEU A 232 9.50 -13.54 3.44
CA LEU A 232 8.85 -13.19 4.70
C LEU A 232 8.28 -11.78 4.63
N PHE A 233 9.04 -10.83 4.09
CA PHE A 233 8.52 -9.47 3.89
C PHE A 233 7.38 -9.43 2.87
N ALA A 234 7.51 -10.15 1.75
CA ALA A 234 6.46 -10.24 0.74
C ALA A 234 5.14 -10.79 1.30
N ALA A 235 5.19 -11.75 2.22
CA ALA A 235 4.01 -12.30 2.89
C ALA A 235 3.28 -11.28 3.77
N LEU A 236 3.97 -10.22 4.25
CA LEU A 236 3.37 -9.16 5.04
C LEU A 236 2.73 -8.06 4.19
N LEU A 237 3.12 -7.93 2.91
CA LEU A 237 2.69 -6.85 2.03
C LEU A 237 1.15 -6.73 1.88
N PRO A 238 0.37 -7.83 1.71
CA PRO A 238 -1.10 -7.75 1.60
C PRO A 238 -1.78 -7.07 2.79
N LEU A 239 -1.19 -7.18 3.98
CA LEU A 239 -1.75 -6.65 5.22
C LEU A 239 -1.26 -5.22 5.49
N VAL A 240 -0.09 -4.87 4.96
CA VAL A 240 0.50 -3.54 5.06
C VAL A 240 -0.08 -2.58 4.01
N ALA A 241 -0.53 -3.07 2.86
CA ALA A 241 -0.94 -2.23 1.74
C ALA A 241 -2.46 -2.21 1.47
N GLN A 242 -3.27 -2.56 2.47
CA GLN A 242 -4.73 -2.62 2.33
C GLN A 242 -5.37 -1.29 1.94
N ASP A 243 -4.72 -0.17 2.23
CA ASP A 243 -5.19 1.13 1.80
C ASP A 243 -4.40 1.61 0.56
N PHE A 244 -5.01 1.36 -0.59
CA PHE A 244 -4.46 1.67 -1.90
C PHE A 244 -4.46 3.19 -2.21
N MET A 245 -4.97 4.04 -1.32
CA MET A 245 -4.87 5.50 -1.44
C MET A 245 -3.48 6.03 -1.06
N GLN A 246 -2.75 5.36 -0.15
CA GLN A 246 -1.46 5.86 0.34
C GLN A 246 -0.26 5.27 -0.41
N ALA A 247 -0.04 5.79 -1.61
CA ALA A 247 1.05 5.35 -2.48
C ALA A 247 2.45 5.55 -1.86
N GLU A 248 2.62 6.55 -0.98
CA GLU A 248 3.90 6.90 -0.37
C GLU A 248 4.49 5.78 0.51
N THR A 249 3.67 4.82 0.95
CA THR A 249 4.08 3.73 1.86
C THR A 249 5.29 2.94 1.30
N MET A 250 5.24 2.52 0.03
CA MET A 250 6.32 1.73 -0.57
C MET A 250 7.56 2.58 -0.90
N LEU A 251 7.37 3.86 -1.24
CA LEU A 251 8.48 4.80 -1.39
C LEU A 251 9.21 5.00 -0.05
N SER A 252 8.46 5.25 1.02
CA SER A 252 9.01 5.41 2.36
C SER A 252 9.76 4.15 2.82
N ALA A 253 9.18 2.97 2.60
CA ALA A 253 9.83 1.68 2.87
C ALA A 253 11.15 1.54 2.09
N THR A 254 11.13 1.83 0.78
CA THR A 254 12.32 1.79 -0.08
C THR A 254 13.43 2.69 0.46
N VAL A 255 13.09 3.93 0.80
CA VAL A 255 14.06 4.91 1.32
C VAL A 255 14.61 4.45 2.68
N PHE A 256 13.76 3.97 3.58
CA PHE A 256 14.17 3.51 4.90
C PHE A 256 15.12 2.31 4.83
N VAL A 257 14.77 1.26 4.07
CA VAL A 257 15.64 0.08 3.90
C VAL A 257 16.90 0.45 3.13
N GLY A 258 16.78 1.30 2.11
CA GLY A 258 17.91 1.83 1.35
C GLY A 258 18.91 2.54 2.25
N PHE A 259 18.42 3.32 3.21
CA PHE A 259 19.23 3.98 4.23
C PHE A 259 19.95 2.96 5.11
N LEU A 260 19.25 1.93 5.62
CA LEU A 260 19.87 0.87 6.44
C LEU A 260 20.96 0.12 5.68
N VAL A 261 20.70 -0.24 4.42
CA VAL A 261 21.69 -0.90 3.56
C VAL A 261 22.89 0.00 3.30
N ALA A 262 22.67 1.27 2.99
CA ALA A 262 23.74 2.25 2.78
C ALA A 262 24.59 2.45 4.05
N LEU A 263 23.95 2.52 5.22
CA LEU A 263 24.60 2.63 6.51
C LEU A 263 25.49 1.41 6.81
N LEU A 264 24.96 0.20 6.65
CA LEU A 264 25.70 -1.05 6.91
C LEU A 264 26.87 -1.23 5.94
N LYS A 265 26.69 -0.84 4.67
CA LYS A 265 27.75 -0.87 3.65
C LYS A 265 28.72 0.32 3.75
N ASN A 266 28.63 1.15 4.80
CA ASN A 266 29.47 2.32 5.01
C ASN A 266 29.56 3.23 3.78
N LYS A 267 28.42 3.47 3.10
CA LYS A 267 28.35 4.36 1.96
C LYS A 267 28.55 5.82 2.37
N SER A 268 28.76 6.68 1.37
CA SER A 268 29.07 8.08 1.60
C SER A 268 27.96 8.79 2.36
N TYR A 269 28.35 9.78 3.17
CA TYR A 269 27.39 10.64 3.87
C TYR A 269 26.42 11.33 2.91
N LEU A 270 26.89 11.74 1.72
CA LEU A 270 26.04 12.34 0.69
C LEU A 270 24.88 11.42 0.30
N LEU A 271 25.12 10.11 0.13
CA LEU A 271 24.04 9.17 -0.20
C LEU A 271 23.03 9.08 0.95
N LEU A 272 23.49 9.01 2.21
CA LEU A 272 22.61 9.00 3.37
C LEU A 272 21.78 10.29 3.46
N LEU A 273 22.40 11.44 3.21
CA LEU A 273 21.74 12.74 3.17
C LEU A 273 20.66 12.80 2.07
N LEU A 274 20.98 12.35 0.86
CA LEU A 274 20.02 12.31 -0.26
C LEU A 274 18.82 11.39 0.05
N LEU A 275 19.06 10.24 0.69
CA LEU A 275 17.99 9.36 1.16
C LEU A 275 17.15 10.03 2.24
N VAL A 276 17.77 10.78 3.17
CA VAL A 276 17.01 11.53 4.19
C VAL A 276 16.13 12.61 3.54
N LEU A 277 16.67 13.38 2.61
CA LEU A 277 15.91 14.42 1.89
C LEU A 277 14.74 13.81 1.10
N LEU A 278 14.99 12.71 0.38
CA LEU A 278 13.93 12.00 -0.34
C LEU A 278 12.88 11.44 0.63
N GLY A 279 13.29 10.88 1.77
CA GLY A 279 12.40 10.36 2.80
C GLY A 279 11.51 11.43 3.42
N CYS A 280 12.00 12.68 3.54
CA CYS A 280 11.19 13.81 4.04
C CYS A 280 10.01 14.13 3.12
N THR A 281 10.09 13.82 1.82
CA THR A 281 8.97 14.03 0.88
C THR A 281 7.89 12.97 0.97
N ALA A 282 8.19 11.81 1.59
CA ALA A 282 7.28 10.70 1.75
C ALA A 282 6.75 10.59 3.18
N ARG A 283 7.64 10.46 4.17
CA ARG A 283 7.31 10.33 5.59
C ARG A 283 8.46 10.81 6.48
N THR A 284 8.35 12.05 6.96
CA THR A 284 9.33 12.68 7.88
C THR A 284 9.49 11.90 9.18
N ASP A 285 8.40 11.32 9.69
CA ASP A 285 8.40 10.52 10.92
C ASP A 285 9.24 9.25 10.79
N GLN A 286 9.13 8.51 9.69
CA GLN A 286 9.92 7.29 9.48
C GLN A 286 11.41 7.60 9.26
N ILE A 287 11.71 8.68 8.54
CA ILE A 287 13.09 9.04 8.21
C ILE A 287 13.84 9.65 9.40
N LEU A 288 13.13 10.28 10.34
CA LEU A 288 13.68 10.71 11.63
C LEU A 288 14.39 9.56 12.34
N PHE A 289 13.71 8.41 12.44
CA PHE A 289 14.27 7.24 13.12
C PHE A 289 15.39 6.57 12.34
N ALA A 290 15.46 6.72 11.02
CA ALA A 290 16.65 6.33 10.26
C ALA A 290 17.90 7.13 10.70
N GLY A 291 17.75 8.45 10.89
CA GLY A 291 18.80 9.30 11.47
C GLY A 291 19.19 8.88 12.90
N VAL A 292 18.21 8.53 13.73
CA VAL A 292 18.46 8.01 15.10
C VAL A 292 19.25 6.70 15.05
N ILE A 293 18.89 5.76 14.16
CA ILE A 293 19.63 4.51 13.97
C ILE A 293 21.09 4.78 13.59
N HIS A 294 21.35 5.75 12.70
CA HIS A 294 22.71 6.15 12.35
C HIS A 294 23.49 6.65 13.58
N LEU A 295 22.89 7.53 14.39
CA LEU A 295 23.51 8.05 15.61
C LEU A 295 23.77 6.95 16.64
N LEU A 296 22.83 6.05 16.85
CA LEU A 296 23.00 4.91 17.76
C LEU A 296 24.15 3.98 17.29
N TYR A 297 24.27 3.77 15.98
CA TYR A 297 25.28 2.87 15.43
C TYR A 297 26.70 3.48 15.39
N LYS A 298 26.83 4.73 14.91
CA LYS A 298 28.12 5.41 14.67
C LYS A 298 28.53 6.39 15.77
N GLY A 299 27.57 6.95 16.50
CA GLY A 299 27.78 8.00 17.50
C GLY A 299 28.74 7.62 18.61
N PRO A 300 28.57 6.48 19.31
CA PRO A 300 29.46 6.09 20.40
C PRO A 300 30.94 6.00 19.99
N GLY A 301 31.20 5.48 18.79
CA GLY A 301 32.56 5.42 18.22
C GLY A 301 33.12 6.80 17.88
N ALA A 302 32.29 7.69 17.34
CA ALA A 302 32.68 9.07 17.03
C ALA A 302 32.97 9.88 18.29
N ILE A 303 32.20 9.72 19.38
CA ILE A 303 32.46 10.35 20.68
C ILE A 303 33.80 9.85 21.25
N LYS A 304 33.98 8.54 21.32
CA LYS A 304 35.22 7.92 21.84
C LYS A 304 36.47 8.38 21.07
N SER A 305 36.33 8.59 19.76
CA SER A 305 37.42 9.06 18.88
C SER A 305 37.47 10.58 18.70
N ARG A 306 36.65 11.35 19.43
CA ARG A 306 36.55 12.82 19.36
C ARG A 306 36.31 13.37 17.93
N LYS A 307 35.62 12.61 17.09
CA LYS A 307 35.28 12.98 15.70
C LYS A 307 34.00 13.83 15.65
N TRP A 308 34.08 15.07 16.12
CA TRP A 308 32.93 15.97 16.23
C TRP A 308 32.20 16.22 14.90
N PHE A 309 32.93 16.36 13.79
CA PHE A 309 32.31 16.50 12.46
C PHE A 309 31.42 15.30 12.10
N SER A 310 31.83 14.08 12.45
CA SER A 310 31.01 12.88 12.21
C SER A 310 29.75 12.85 13.07
N LEU A 311 29.81 13.41 14.29
CA LEU A 311 28.65 13.56 15.17
C LEU A 311 27.70 14.62 14.64
N LEU A 312 28.20 15.78 14.24
CA LEU A 312 27.40 16.84 13.63
C LEU A 312 26.72 16.35 12.34
N ALA A 313 27.44 15.62 11.49
CA ALA A 313 26.88 14.98 10.31
C ALA A 313 25.77 13.98 10.67
N GLY A 314 25.95 13.17 11.73
CA GLY A 314 24.91 12.29 12.22
C GLY A 314 23.69 13.04 12.79
N LEU A 315 23.93 14.13 13.52
CA LEU A 315 22.88 14.98 14.09
C LEU A 315 22.06 15.66 13.00
N SER A 316 22.69 16.12 11.91
CA SER A 316 21.96 16.70 10.78
C SER A 316 21.00 15.71 10.14
N LEU A 317 21.30 14.41 10.09
CA LEU A 317 20.35 13.40 9.58
C LEU A 317 19.08 13.27 10.44
N VAL A 318 19.13 13.68 11.71
CA VAL A 318 17.97 13.73 12.62
C VAL A 318 17.26 15.09 12.56
N LEU A 319 18.03 16.18 12.49
CA LEU A 319 17.48 17.53 12.46
C LEU A 319 16.75 17.86 11.15
N ILE A 320 17.19 17.30 10.01
CA ILE A 320 16.56 17.57 8.71
C ILE A 320 15.08 17.14 8.69
N PRO A 321 14.68 15.91 9.09
CA PRO A 321 13.27 15.53 9.16
C PRO A 321 12.42 16.41 10.09
N LEU A 322 12.98 16.87 11.21
CA LEU A 322 12.30 17.78 12.13
C LEU A 322 12.09 19.16 11.48
N ALA A 323 13.15 19.71 10.91
CA ALA A 323 13.09 21.00 10.19
C ALA A 323 12.15 20.93 8.99
N ALA A 324 12.13 19.81 8.25
CA ALA A 324 11.24 19.61 7.13
C ALA A 324 9.77 19.57 7.59
N THR A 325 9.47 18.89 8.70
CA THR A 325 8.11 18.85 9.26
C THR A 325 7.64 20.26 9.65
N LEU A 326 8.48 21.03 10.36
CA LEU A 326 8.16 22.41 10.74
C LEU A 326 8.04 23.34 9.52
N LEU A 327 8.92 23.20 8.53
CA LEU A 327 8.85 23.99 7.30
C LEU A 327 7.55 23.70 6.55
N LEU A 328 7.16 22.43 6.45
CA LEU A 328 5.92 22.04 5.78
C LEU A 328 4.70 22.56 6.52
N SER A 329 4.62 22.40 7.85
CA SER A 329 3.44 22.82 8.62
C SER A 329 3.35 24.33 8.85
N GLU A 330 4.45 25.00 9.17
CA GLU A 330 4.45 26.41 9.62
C GLU A 330 4.76 27.42 8.51
N VAL A 331 5.29 26.98 7.37
CA VAL A 331 5.75 27.90 6.32
C VAL A 331 5.10 27.61 4.97
N ILE A 332 5.13 26.35 4.52
CA ILE A 332 4.69 25.99 3.17
C ILE A 332 3.17 25.79 3.12
N TYR A 333 2.61 25.07 4.09
CA TYR A 333 1.22 24.62 4.08
C TYR A 333 0.48 24.99 5.37
N VAL A 334 0.61 26.25 5.78
CA VAL A 334 0.02 26.80 7.02
C VAL A 334 -1.50 26.62 7.10
N GLY A 335 -2.17 26.63 5.96
CA GLY A 335 -3.62 26.46 5.85
C GLY A 335 -4.11 25.02 5.77
N SER A 336 -3.22 24.02 5.78
CA SER A 336 -3.63 22.62 5.66
C SER A 336 -4.23 22.11 6.96
N GLU A 337 -5.53 21.82 6.93
CA GLU A 337 -6.21 21.20 8.06
C GLU A 337 -5.79 19.74 8.19
N TYR A 338 -5.56 19.31 9.43
CA TYR A 338 -5.40 17.88 9.73
C TYR A 338 -6.77 17.21 9.69
N TYR A 339 -6.93 16.16 8.88
CA TYR A 339 -8.20 15.43 8.81
C TYR A 339 -8.46 14.55 10.05
N LEU A 340 -7.52 14.50 11.01
CA LEU A 340 -7.61 13.77 12.28
C LEU A 340 -7.08 14.64 13.43
N ASP A 341 -7.57 14.38 14.64
CA ASP A 341 -6.98 14.97 15.85
C ASP A 341 -5.49 14.64 15.96
N PHE A 342 -4.69 15.61 16.41
CA PHE A 342 -3.24 15.43 16.54
C PHE A 342 -2.86 14.31 17.53
N PHE A 343 -3.65 14.15 18.60
CA PHE A 343 -3.49 13.07 19.57
C PHE A 343 -4.58 12.02 19.36
N GLN A 344 -4.17 10.79 19.05
CA GLN A 344 -5.05 9.65 18.78
C GLN A 344 -5.14 8.67 19.97
N PHE A 345 -4.66 9.08 21.15
CA PHE A 345 -4.54 8.18 22.31
C PHE A 345 -5.87 7.57 22.74
N GLU A 346 -6.93 8.38 22.88
CA GLU A 346 -8.26 7.90 23.29
C GLU A 346 -8.87 6.94 22.25
N HIS A 347 -8.71 7.25 20.97
CA HIS A 347 -9.12 6.37 19.88
C HIS A 347 -8.37 5.02 19.95
N ASN A 348 -7.05 5.05 20.15
CA ASN A 348 -6.23 3.84 20.18
C ASN A 348 -6.49 2.98 21.43
N LEU A 349 -6.83 3.59 22.57
CA LEU A 349 -7.24 2.85 23.77
C LEU A 349 -8.57 2.11 23.56
N SER A 350 -9.52 2.75 22.89
CA SER A 350 -10.88 2.22 22.70
C SER A 350 -11.02 1.28 21.50
N HIS A 351 -10.13 1.38 20.49
CA HIS A 351 -10.21 0.60 19.26
C HIS A 351 -9.47 -0.76 19.38
N PRO A 352 -10.15 -1.92 19.40
CA PRO A 352 -9.51 -3.21 19.65
C PRO A 352 -8.39 -3.57 18.65
N TRP A 353 -8.57 -3.22 17.38
CA TRP A 353 -7.59 -3.51 16.33
C TRP A 353 -6.29 -2.70 16.46
N ALA A 354 -6.30 -1.59 17.20
CA ALA A 354 -5.09 -0.84 17.54
C ALA A 354 -4.16 -1.62 18.48
N TRP A 355 -4.65 -2.70 19.10
CA TRP A 355 -3.86 -3.62 19.93
C TRP A 355 -3.61 -4.95 19.23
N VAL A 356 -4.65 -5.53 18.64
CA VAL A 356 -4.60 -6.85 18.01
C VAL A 356 -3.61 -6.88 16.86
N TYR A 357 -3.67 -5.91 15.94
CA TYR A 357 -2.78 -5.92 14.79
C TYR A 357 -1.30 -5.72 15.20
N PRO A 358 -0.91 -4.67 15.95
CA PRO A 358 0.48 -4.55 16.40
C PRO A 358 0.99 -5.79 17.13
N LEU A 359 0.17 -6.41 17.98
CA LEU A 359 0.56 -7.61 18.71
C LEU A 359 0.84 -8.79 17.77
N ILE A 360 -0.03 -9.05 16.79
CA ILE A 360 0.16 -10.11 15.79
C ILE A 360 1.43 -9.86 14.95
N PHE A 361 1.59 -8.64 14.44
CA PHE A 361 2.71 -8.32 13.55
C PHE A 361 4.06 -8.23 14.26
N LEU A 362 4.06 -7.81 15.53
CA LEU A 362 5.28 -7.76 16.33
C LEU A 362 5.58 -9.09 17.05
N ALA A 363 4.63 -10.03 17.12
CA ALA A 363 4.86 -11.34 17.75
C ALA A 363 6.05 -12.09 17.14
N ILE A 364 6.15 -12.12 15.81
CA ILE A 364 7.26 -12.79 15.11
C ILE A 364 8.60 -12.11 15.45
N PRO A 365 8.78 -10.78 15.27
CA PRO A 365 9.98 -10.08 15.74
C PRO A 365 10.30 -10.31 17.22
N LEU A 366 9.29 -10.31 18.09
CA LEU A 366 9.46 -10.50 19.53
C LEU A 366 9.98 -11.90 19.87
N ALA A 367 9.49 -12.94 19.20
CA ALA A 367 9.95 -14.31 19.39
C ALA A 367 11.45 -14.48 19.09
N PHE A 368 11.98 -13.70 18.14
CA PHE A 368 13.40 -13.69 17.79
C PHE A 368 14.19 -12.53 18.42
N SER A 369 13.62 -11.83 19.40
CA SER A 369 14.29 -10.74 20.11
C SER A 369 15.60 -11.14 20.82
N PRO A 370 15.85 -12.39 21.25
CA PRO A 370 17.17 -12.77 21.76
C PRO A 370 18.30 -12.50 20.75
N LYS A 371 18.04 -12.65 19.44
CA LYS A 371 19.01 -12.38 18.37
C LYS A 371 19.46 -10.93 18.27
N ILE A 372 18.67 -10.00 18.82
CA ILE A 372 19.06 -8.58 18.91
C ILE A 372 20.36 -8.45 19.71
N ARG A 373 20.56 -9.27 20.75
CA ARG A 373 21.76 -9.21 21.61
C ARG A 373 22.99 -9.82 20.94
N ASP A 374 22.78 -10.79 20.06
CA ASP A 374 23.86 -11.55 19.40
C ASP A 374 24.51 -10.76 18.25
N ILE A 375 23.74 -9.91 17.58
CA ILE A 375 24.19 -9.18 16.38
C ILE A 375 24.57 -7.74 16.74
N ASP A 376 25.83 -7.34 16.49
CA ASP A 376 26.38 -6.04 16.93
C ASP A 376 25.58 -4.83 16.46
N PHE A 377 25.08 -4.85 15.22
CA PHE A 377 24.23 -3.77 14.69
C PHE A 377 22.96 -3.60 15.52
N PHE A 378 22.19 -4.68 15.71
CA PHE A 378 20.91 -4.66 16.41
C PHE A 378 21.09 -4.35 17.90
N ARG A 379 22.13 -4.91 18.53
CA ARG A 379 22.48 -4.64 19.94
C ARG A 379 22.68 -3.16 20.23
N ARG A 380 23.23 -2.40 19.27
CA ARG A 380 23.49 -0.96 19.43
C ARG A 380 22.30 -0.10 19.06
N THR A 381 21.45 -0.56 18.15
CA THR A 381 20.44 0.29 17.52
C THR A 381 19.02 0.07 18.03
N TRP A 382 18.68 -1.08 18.61
CA TRP A 382 17.28 -1.43 18.97
C TRP A 382 16.51 -0.41 19.83
N LEU A 383 17.20 0.47 20.57
CA LEU A 383 16.61 1.49 21.44
C LEU A 383 15.72 2.50 20.69
N TRP A 384 15.79 2.57 19.36
CA TRP A 384 14.89 3.41 18.56
C TRP A 384 13.44 2.87 18.50
N ILE A 385 13.24 1.56 18.71
CA ILE A 385 11.93 0.90 18.53
C ILE A 385 10.88 1.37 19.56
N PRO A 386 11.15 1.38 20.89
CA PRO A 386 10.16 1.83 21.86
C PRO A 386 9.64 3.26 21.64
N PRO A 387 10.48 4.29 21.42
CA PRO A 387 9.98 5.64 21.15
C PRO A 387 9.22 5.73 19.81
N PHE A 388 9.60 4.94 18.80
CA PHE A 388 8.84 4.87 17.54
C PHE A 388 7.44 4.31 17.73
N ILE A 389 7.30 3.20 18.47
CA ILE A 389 6.00 2.60 18.78
C ILE A 389 5.16 3.58 19.61
N ALA A 390 5.75 4.17 20.67
CA ALA A 390 5.06 5.13 21.51
C ALA A 390 4.53 6.33 20.72
N MET A 391 5.37 6.91 19.84
CA MET A 391 4.95 8.01 18.97
C MET A 391 3.76 7.61 18.10
N ASN A 392 3.81 6.45 17.45
CA ASN A 392 2.70 5.99 16.60
C ASN A 392 1.41 5.70 17.38
N TYR A 393 1.49 5.26 18.64
CA TYR A 393 0.32 5.10 19.51
C TYR A 393 -0.25 6.43 20.01
N LEU A 394 0.58 7.47 20.12
CA LEU A 394 0.16 8.78 20.60
C LEU A 394 -0.46 9.64 19.50
N VAL A 395 0.16 9.65 18.32
CA VAL A 395 -0.17 10.63 17.25
C VAL A 395 -0.68 9.98 15.96
N ALA A 396 -0.71 8.65 15.87
CA ALA A 396 -1.15 7.94 14.69
C ALA A 396 -2.09 6.78 15.05
N ARG A 397 -2.53 6.01 14.06
CA ARG A 397 -3.49 4.90 14.25
C ARG A 397 -2.82 3.56 13.98
N PRO A 398 -2.22 2.88 14.97
CA PRO A 398 -1.44 1.66 14.78
C PRO A 398 -2.29 0.46 14.32
N ALA A 399 -3.62 0.58 14.28
CA ALA A 399 -4.49 -0.32 13.52
C ALA A 399 -4.09 -0.37 12.03
N GLU A 400 -3.51 0.71 11.49
CA GLU A 400 -2.86 0.69 10.19
C GLU A 400 -1.45 0.10 10.30
N VAL A 401 -1.32 -1.20 10.04
CA VAL A 401 -0.07 -1.96 10.19
C VAL A 401 1.12 -1.34 9.45
N ARG A 402 0.88 -0.63 8.34
CA ARG A 402 1.91 0.13 7.61
C ARG A 402 2.68 1.14 8.44
N LEU A 403 2.10 1.65 9.51
CA LEU A 403 2.80 2.56 10.42
C LEU A 403 3.94 1.87 11.13
N LEU A 404 3.86 0.55 11.33
CA LEU A 404 4.90 -0.28 11.94
C LEU A 404 5.91 -0.82 10.92
N LEU A 405 5.77 -0.49 9.64
CA LEU A 405 6.60 -1.01 8.57
C LEU A 405 8.11 -0.81 8.80
N PRO A 406 8.59 0.34 9.32
CA PRO A 406 10.01 0.50 9.66
C PRO A 406 10.51 -0.55 10.67
N VAL A 407 9.70 -0.88 11.68
CA VAL A 407 10.05 -1.89 12.70
C VAL A 407 10.07 -3.28 12.07
N LEU A 408 9.06 -3.60 11.26
CA LEU A 408 8.97 -4.88 10.55
C LEU A 408 10.18 -5.07 9.62
N LEU A 409 10.50 -4.08 8.79
CA LEU A 409 11.65 -4.10 7.88
C LEU A 409 12.99 -4.24 8.61
N TYR A 410 13.18 -3.47 9.69
CA TYR A 410 14.35 -3.57 10.55
C TYR A 410 14.47 -4.95 11.19
N SER A 411 13.34 -5.62 11.47
CA SER A 411 13.33 -6.92 12.12
C SER A 411 13.64 -8.12 11.23
N VAL A 412 13.37 -8.01 9.93
CA VAL A 412 13.53 -9.12 8.97
C VAL A 412 14.88 -9.83 9.11
N PRO A 413 16.04 -9.15 9.17
CA PRO A 413 17.32 -9.85 9.17
C PRO A 413 17.55 -10.71 10.43
N PHE A 414 17.17 -10.24 11.62
CA PHE A 414 17.36 -11.03 12.84
C PHE A 414 16.29 -12.13 12.99
N VAL A 415 15.08 -11.92 12.46
CA VAL A 415 14.05 -12.97 12.38
C VAL A 415 14.54 -14.11 11.49
N VAL A 416 15.09 -13.77 10.32
CA VAL A 416 15.65 -14.75 9.38
C VAL A 416 16.84 -15.51 9.98
N ALA A 417 17.75 -14.80 10.64
CA ALA A 417 18.89 -15.42 11.33
C ALA A 417 18.44 -16.37 12.45
N GLY A 418 17.45 -15.98 13.25
CA GLY A 418 16.90 -16.81 14.32
C GLY A 418 16.12 -18.02 13.79
N THR A 419 15.36 -17.85 12.70
CA THR A 419 14.62 -18.95 12.06
C THR A 419 15.58 -20.02 11.55
N LYS A 420 16.67 -19.61 10.89
CA LYS A 420 17.70 -20.55 10.41
C LYS A 420 18.30 -21.37 11.54
N GLU A 421 18.67 -20.72 12.64
CA GLU A 421 19.25 -21.41 13.80
C GLU A 421 18.27 -22.40 14.44
N ALA A 422 16.99 -22.01 14.57
CA ALA A 422 15.96 -22.89 15.10
C ALA A 422 15.76 -24.15 14.23
N VAL A 423 15.79 -24.01 12.91
CA VAL A 423 15.67 -25.16 11.97
C VAL A 423 16.91 -26.06 12.04
N CYS A 424 18.12 -25.50 12.06
CA CYS A 424 19.35 -26.30 12.17
C CYS A 424 19.43 -27.08 13.50
N HIS A 425 19.00 -26.48 14.60
CA HIS A 425 18.95 -27.20 15.89
C HIS A 425 17.91 -28.33 15.92
N PHE A 426 16.85 -28.25 15.11
CA PHE A 426 15.87 -29.32 14.96
C PHE A 426 16.44 -30.53 14.19
N ASP A 427 17.29 -30.31 13.19
CA ASP A 427 17.93 -31.37 12.42
C ASP A 427 19.01 -32.11 13.25
N ASP A 428 19.83 -31.40 14.01
CA ASP A 428 20.80 -32.01 14.94
C ASP A 428 20.13 -32.87 16.04
N GLY A 429 18.89 -32.53 16.41
CA GLY A 429 18.07 -33.28 17.36
C GLY A 429 17.50 -34.59 16.80
N LYS A 430 17.35 -34.71 15.47
CA LYS A 430 16.93 -35.96 14.81
C LYS A 430 18.09 -36.93 14.64
N ASP A 431 19.27 -36.45 14.27
CA ASP A 431 20.45 -37.31 14.09
C ASP A 431 20.92 -37.96 15.39
N ARG A 432 20.69 -37.29 16.54
CA ARG A 432 20.97 -37.89 17.87
C ARG A 432 19.97 -38.96 18.31
N LYS A 433 18.82 -39.11 17.65
CA LYS A 433 17.84 -40.18 17.95
C LYS A 433 17.86 -41.33 16.93
N GLY A 434 18.66 -41.22 15.86
CA GLY A 434 18.80 -42.27 14.83
C GLY A 434 20.04 -43.16 14.98
N GLY A 435 20.95 -42.86 15.91
CA GLY A 435 22.17 -43.64 16.17
C GLY A 435 22.05 -44.50 17.41
N GLY A 436 21.29 -45.60 17.33
CA GLY A 436 21.12 -46.56 18.41
C GLY A 436 20.44 -47.83 17.92
N SER A 437 21.11 -48.53 16.99
CA SER A 437 20.87 -49.95 16.71
C SER A 437 21.53 -50.81 17.78
#